data_AF-A0A453GAR0-F1
#
_entry.id   AF-A0A453GAR0-F1
#
_cell.length_a   1.000
_cell.length_b   1.000
_cell.length_c   1.000
_cell.angle_alpha   90.00
_cell.angle_beta   90.00
_cell.angle_gamma   90.00
#
_symmetry.space_group_name_H-M   'P 1'
#
loop_
_entity.id
_entity.type
_entity.pdbx_description
1 polymer ?
#
loop_
_entity_poly.entity_id
_entity_poly.type
_entity_poly.pdbx_seq_one_letter_code
_entity_poly.pdbx_strand_id
1 'polypeptide(L)'
;VCRVLKAYHASSKESAHTTGVMSPESHIEEALGSCLLPSLQLIPANPAVDMEIWGVLSLLPYEVRYRLYGEWEKDAEQNPVVLAARQTAKLDTRRLLKRLAKENLKQLGRMVAKLAHANPMTVLRTIVQQVEAYRDMINPVVDAFKYLTQLEYDILQYIVIERLAQGGRERVKDDGLNLSDWLQCLASFW
;
A
#
# COMPACT_ATOMS: atom_id res chain seq x y z
N VAL A 1 14.36 6.46 -14.20
CA VAL A 1 14.90 5.76 -13.00
C VAL A 1 14.52 4.28 -12.98
N CYS A 2 13.24 3.90 -12.89
CA CYS A 2 12.84 2.48 -12.78
C CYS A 2 13.44 1.55 -13.85
N ARG A 3 13.45 1.96 -15.13
CA ARG A 3 14.07 1.18 -16.21
C ARG A 3 15.58 0.97 -16.03
N VAL A 4 16.27 1.99 -15.52
CA VAL A 4 17.71 1.92 -15.22
C VAL A 4 17.94 0.96 -14.05
N LEU A 5 17.14 1.03 -12.99
CA LEU A 5 17.24 0.10 -11.85
C LEU A 5 16.98 -1.35 -12.26
N LYS A 6 16.01 -1.61 -13.15
CA LYS A 6 15.75 -2.95 -13.71
C LYS A 6 16.97 -3.49 -14.47
N ALA A 7 17.54 -2.66 -15.34
CA ALA A 7 18.74 -3.05 -16.11
C ALA A 7 19.95 -3.27 -15.19
N TYR A 8 20.14 -2.41 -14.18
CA TYR A 8 21.19 -2.55 -13.18
C TYR A 8 21.06 -3.85 -12.39
N HIS A 9 19.86 -4.19 -11.95
CA HIS A 9 19.60 -5.46 -11.26
C HIS A 9 19.93 -6.69 -12.12
N ALA A 10 19.55 -6.68 -13.41
CA ALA A 10 19.84 -7.76 -14.34
C ALA A 10 21.36 -7.95 -14.55
N SER A 11 22.07 -6.85 -14.83
CA SER A 11 23.53 -6.83 -15.00
C SER A 11 24.27 -7.30 -13.73
N SER A 12 23.73 -6.98 -12.56
CA SER A 12 24.31 -7.36 -11.27
C SER A 12 24.16 -8.84 -10.95
N LYS A 13 23.04 -9.48 -11.36
CA LYS A 13 22.88 -10.94 -11.23
C LYS A 13 23.87 -11.72 -12.08
N GLU A 14 24.24 -11.19 -13.25
CA GLU A 14 25.26 -11.80 -14.11
C GLU A 14 26.67 -11.66 -13.50
N SER A 15 26.92 -10.61 -12.72
CA SER A 15 28.24 -10.29 -12.14
C SER A 15 28.49 -10.89 -10.74
N ALA A 16 27.43 -11.33 -10.05
CA ALA A 16 27.46 -11.83 -8.66
C ALA A 16 28.27 -13.14 -8.45
N HIS A 17 28.84 -13.71 -9.50
CA HIS A 17 29.79 -14.83 -9.38
C HIS A 17 31.22 -14.40 -9.00
N THR A 18 31.52 -13.10 -8.84
CA THR A 18 32.94 -12.67 -8.88
C THR A 18 33.49 -11.80 -7.74
N THR A 19 32.72 -11.05 -6.94
CA THR A 19 33.36 -10.19 -5.91
C THR A 19 32.44 -9.75 -4.77
N GLY A 20 32.96 -9.74 -3.53
CA GLY A 20 32.30 -9.30 -2.29
C GLY A 20 32.17 -7.79 -2.12
N VAL A 21 31.56 -7.11 -3.10
CA VAL A 21 31.14 -5.71 -3.01
C VAL A 21 29.74 -5.65 -2.39
N MET A 22 29.38 -4.52 -1.74
CA MET A 22 28.03 -4.25 -1.22
C MET A 22 26.95 -4.73 -2.20
N SER A 23 25.94 -5.44 -1.69
CA SER A 23 24.91 -6.06 -2.55
C SER A 23 24.31 -5.00 -3.49
N PRO A 24 24.25 -5.27 -4.80
CA PRO A 24 23.54 -4.44 -5.78
C PRO A 24 22.11 -4.08 -5.37
N GLU A 25 21.48 -4.92 -4.55
CA GLU A 25 20.14 -4.71 -4.02
C GLU A 25 20.07 -3.48 -3.11
N SER A 26 21.15 -3.12 -2.39
CA SER A 26 21.16 -1.98 -1.47
C SER A 26 20.91 -0.65 -2.17
N HIS A 27 21.48 -0.46 -3.36
CA HIS A 27 21.30 0.77 -4.16
C HIS A 27 19.89 0.86 -4.73
N ILE A 28 19.28 -0.28 -5.07
CA ILE A 28 17.90 -0.35 -5.55
C ILE A 28 16.94 -0.01 -4.42
N GLU A 29 17.16 -0.59 -3.25
CA GLU A 29 16.40 -0.30 -2.03
C GLU A 29 16.48 1.18 -1.65
N GLU A 30 17.68 1.76 -1.64
CA GLU A 30 17.89 3.18 -1.36
C GLU A 30 17.13 4.07 -2.35
N ALA A 31 17.23 3.80 -3.65
CA ALA A 31 16.51 4.57 -4.67
C ALA A 31 14.99 4.42 -4.54
N LEU A 32 14.49 3.24 -4.15
CA LEU A 32 13.07 3.00 -3.91
C LEU A 32 12.57 3.76 -2.67
N GLY A 33 13.23 3.57 -1.53
CA GLY A 33 12.81 4.11 -0.23
C GLY A 33 12.99 5.62 -0.11
N SER A 34 14.13 6.15 -0.54
CA SER A 34 14.45 7.58 -0.38
C SER A 34 13.82 8.48 -1.44
N CYS A 35 13.49 7.94 -2.61
CA CYS A 35 13.07 8.74 -3.76
C CYS A 35 11.75 8.27 -4.37
N LEU A 36 11.68 7.05 -4.90
CA LEU A 36 10.55 6.65 -5.75
C LEU A 36 9.24 6.54 -4.96
N LEU A 37 9.23 5.87 -3.81
CA LEU A 37 8.04 5.69 -2.98
C LEU A 37 7.54 7.02 -2.38
N PRO A 38 8.40 7.86 -1.74
CA PRO A 38 7.96 9.17 -1.25
C PRO A 38 7.40 10.06 -2.35
N SER A 39 8.03 10.07 -3.53
CA SER A 39 7.63 10.92 -4.66
C SER A 39 6.28 10.55 -5.26
N LEU A 40 5.83 9.30 -5.11
CA LEU A 40 4.53 8.85 -5.63
C LEU A 40 3.38 9.70 -5.06
N GLN A 41 3.47 10.07 -3.77
CA GLN A 41 2.48 10.90 -3.06
C GLN A 41 2.42 12.35 -3.57
N LEU A 42 3.42 12.78 -4.34
CA LEU A 42 3.61 14.16 -4.79
C LEU A 42 3.22 14.36 -6.26
N ILE A 43 2.86 13.28 -6.97
CA ILE A 43 2.44 13.35 -8.37
C ILE A 43 0.94 13.04 -8.50
N PRO A 44 0.29 13.51 -9.59
CA PRO A 44 -1.06 13.08 -9.90
C PRO A 44 -1.14 11.57 -10.12
N ALA A 45 -2.30 11.00 -9.82
CA ALA A 45 -2.60 9.59 -10.04
C ALA A 45 -2.19 9.12 -11.45
N ASN A 46 -1.29 8.15 -11.52
CA ASN A 46 -0.80 7.60 -12.78
C ASN A 46 -0.47 6.11 -12.64
N PRO A 47 -1.40 5.22 -13.03
CA PRO A 47 -1.20 3.76 -12.93
C PRO A 47 0.05 3.26 -13.67
N ALA A 48 0.49 3.95 -14.72
CA ALA A 48 1.69 3.54 -15.45
C ALA A 48 2.96 3.74 -14.60
N VAL A 49 2.97 4.72 -13.69
CA VAL A 49 4.06 4.90 -12.73
C VAL A 49 4.07 3.76 -11.72
N ASP A 50 2.89 3.37 -11.21
CA ASP A 50 2.75 2.24 -10.28
C ASP A 50 3.26 0.94 -10.90
N MET A 51 2.92 0.68 -12.17
CA MET A 51 3.41 -0.47 -12.92
C MET A 51 4.93 -0.46 -13.09
N GLU A 52 5.54 0.71 -13.35
CA GLU A 52 6.99 0.82 -13.48
C GLU A 52 7.71 0.63 -12.14
N ILE A 53 7.17 1.17 -11.04
CA ILE A 53 7.67 0.97 -9.67
C ILE A 53 7.53 -0.49 -9.26
N TRP A 54 6.36 -1.11 -9.49
CA TRP A 54 6.15 -2.54 -9.24
C TRP A 54 7.15 -3.41 -9.99
N GLY A 55 7.45 -3.09 -11.25
CA GLY A 55 8.43 -3.84 -12.01
C GLY A 55 9.85 -3.79 -11.44
N VAL A 56 10.18 -2.83 -10.56
CA VAL A 56 11.44 -2.83 -9.80
C VAL A 56 11.25 -3.58 -8.49
N LEU A 57 10.19 -3.25 -7.73
CA LEU A 57 9.91 -3.87 -6.44
C LEU A 57 9.78 -5.39 -6.53
N SER A 58 9.11 -5.92 -7.55
CA SER A 58 8.91 -7.35 -7.77
C SER A 58 10.19 -8.15 -8.01
N LEU A 59 11.33 -7.46 -8.23
CA LEU A 59 12.64 -8.10 -8.30
C LEU A 59 13.21 -8.43 -6.92
N LEU A 60 12.70 -7.76 -5.87
CA LEU A 60 13.15 -7.91 -4.49
C LEU A 60 12.32 -8.96 -3.73
N PRO A 61 12.92 -9.70 -2.77
CA PRO A 61 12.18 -10.54 -1.83
C PRO A 61 11.10 -9.74 -1.07
N TYR A 62 10.00 -10.39 -0.68
CA TYR A 62 8.87 -9.69 -0.08
C TYR A 62 9.22 -9.08 1.28
N GLU A 63 10.15 -9.69 2.02
CA GLU A 63 10.67 -9.21 3.28
C GLU A 63 11.31 -7.83 3.12
N VAL A 64 12.07 -7.64 2.04
CA VAL A 64 12.68 -6.35 1.69
C VAL A 64 11.60 -5.34 1.30
N ARG A 65 10.64 -5.73 0.46
CA ARG A 65 9.52 -4.85 0.06
C ARG A 65 8.74 -4.35 1.26
N TYR A 66 8.41 -5.23 2.20
CA TYR A 66 7.60 -4.90 3.37
C TYR A 66 8.37 -4.06 4.38
N ARG A 67 9.69 -4.27 4.51
CA ARG A 67 10.55 -3.34 5.26
C ARG A 67 10.53 -1.94 4.65
N LEU A 68 10.69 -1.81 3.33
CA LEU A 68 10.62 -0.52 2.63
C LEU A 68 9.27 0.17 2.84
N TYR A 69 8.16 -0.59 2.84
CA TYR A 69 6.84 -0.04 3.13
C TYR A 69 6.71 0.49 4.56
N GLY A 70 7.28 -0.19 5.54
CA GLY A 70 7.32 0.27 6.93
C GLY A 70 8.21 1.49 7.15
N GLU A 71 9.35 1.57 6.46
CA GLU A 71 10.24 2.74 6.47
C GLU A 71 9.57 3.95 5.80
N TRP A 72 8.98 3.75 4.62
CA TRP A 72 8.29 4.78 3.86
C TRP A 72 7.20 5.49 4.67
N GLU A 73 6.48 4.76 5.51
CA GLU A 73 5.46 5.35 6.37
C GLU A 73 6.04 6.27 7.46
N LYS A 74 7.16 5.88 8.08
CA LYS A 74 7.81 6.66 9.15
C LYS A 74 8.42 7.95 8.61
N ASP A 75 9.07 7.88 7.45
CA ASP A 75 9.77 9.03 6.87
C ASP A 75 8.81 10.11 6.38
N ALA A 76 7.58 9.72 6.02
CA ALA A 76 6.57 10.66 5.53
C ALA A 76 6.16 11.74 6.54
N GLU A 77 6.38 11.51 7.84
CA GLU A 77 6.07 12.50 8.89
C GLU A 77 7.07 13.66 8.94
N GLN A 78 8.27 13.46 8.39
CA GLN A 78 9.35 14.45 8.46
C GLN A 78 9.25 15.53 7.37
N ASN A 79 8.55 15.24 6.27
CA ASN A 79 8.39 16.19 5.15
C ASN A 79 6.99 16.81 5.18
N PRO A 80 6.85 18.14 5.40
CA PRO A 80 5.55 18.79 5.55
C PRO A 80 4.69 18.72 4.27
N VAL A 81 5.31 18.69 3.08
CA VAL A 81 4.59 18.59 1.81
C VAL A 81 3.99 17.19 1.66
N VAL A 82 4.76 16.15 1.97
CA VAL A 82 4.28 14.76 1.96
C VAL A 82 3.19 14.57 3.00
N LEU A 83 3.38 15.10 4.21
CA LEU A 83 2.38 15.05 5.28
C LEU A 83 1.05 15.68 4.84
N ALA A 84 1.09 16.87 4.22
CA ALA A 84 -0.10 17.53 3.70
C ALA A 84 -0.81 16.71 2.60
N ALA A 85 -0.05 16.09 1.69
CA ALA A 85 -0.60 15.20 0.67
C ALA A 85 -1.31 13.99 1.30
N ARG A 86 -0.71 13.38 2.34
CA ARG A 86 -1.31 12.26 3.08
C ARG A 86 -2.62 12.65 3.77
N GLN A 87 -2.65 13.79 4.45
CA GLN A 87 -3.88 14.25 5.11
C GLN A 87 -5.00 14.50 4.10
N THR A 88 -4.66 15.10 2.95
CA THR A 88 -5.61 15.31 1.85
C THR A 88 -6.14 13.99 1.32
N ALA A 89 -5.26 13.04 0.97
CA ALA A 89 -5.63 11.72 0.48
C ALA A 89 -6.52 10.96 1.48
N LYS A 90 -6.20 11.01 2.78
CA LYS A 90 -6.99 10.40 3.86
C LYS A 90 -8.40 11.00 3.95
N LEU A 91 -8.52 12.33 3.91
CA LEU A 91 -9.81 13.01 3.97
C LEU A 91 -10.67 12.69 2.75
N ASP A 92 -10.08 12.74 1.56
CA ASP A 92 -10.78 12.47 0.30
C ASP A 92 -11.22 11.01 0.22
N THR A 93 -10.39 10.08 0.67
CA THR A 93 -10.75 8.65 0.79
C THR A 93 -11.96 8.47 1.69
N ARG A 94 -11.96 9.05 2.90
CA ARG A 94 -13.09 8.94 3.83
C ARG A 94 -14.38 9.54 3.24
N ARG A 95 -14.29 10.69 2.58
CA ARG A 95 -15.44 11.33 1.93
C ARG A 95 -16.00 10.47 0.79
N LEU A 96 -15.13 9.83 0.03
CA LEU A 96 -15.52 8.98 -1.08
C LEU A 96 -16.17 7.68 -0.60
N LEU A 97 -15.59 7.03 0.42
CA LEU A 97 -16.11 5.79 1.00
C LEU A 97 -17.52 5.95 1.60
N LYS A 98 -17.84 7.09 2.21
CA LYS A 98 -19.20 7.39 2.71
C LYS A 98 -20.30 7.32 1.65
N ARG A 99 -19.92 7.39 0.37
CA ARG A 99 -20.86 7.39 -0.75
C ARG A 99 -20.75 6.12 -1.59
N LEU A 100 -19.75 5.27 -1.32
CA LEU A 100 -19.46 4.09 -2.14
C LEU A 100 -20.54 3.03 -1.91
N ALA A 101 -21.30 2.74 -2.96
CA ALA A 101 -22.38 1.77 -2.93
C ALA A 101 -22.46 1.02 -4.27
N LYS A 102 -23.24 -0.06 -4.31
CA LYS A 102 -23.37 -0.93 -5.49
C LYS A 102 -23.82 -0.16 -6.73
N GLU A 103 -24.71 0.81 -6.56
CA GLU A 103 -25.36 1.59 -7.63
C GLU A 103 -24.38 2.55 -8.32
N ASN A 104 -23.37 3.04 -7.58
CA ASN A 104 -22.41 4.04 -8.08
C ASN A 104 -20.97 3.51 -8.17
N LEU A 105 -20.80 2.20 -7.91
CA LEU A 105 -19.52 1.49 -7.87
C LEU A 105 -18.63 1.74 -9.10
N LYS A 106 -19.20 1.78 -10.31
CA LYS A 106 -18.39 1.98 -11.53
C LYS A 106 -17.70 3.34 -11.57
N GLN A 107 -18.35 4.39 -11.06
CA GLN A 107 -17.80 5.74 -11.03
C GLN A 107 -16.94 5.93 -9.78
N LEU A 108 -17.50 5.67 -8.60
CA LEU A 108 -16.79 5.92 -7.34
C LEU A 108 -15.64 4.93 -7.12
N GLY A 109 -15.77 3.67 -7.56
CA GLY A 109 -14.67 2.71 -7.50
C GLY A 109 -13.48 3.13 -8.37
N ARG A 110 -13.70 3.76 -9.54
CA ARG A 110 -12.61 4.35 -10.33
C ARG A 110 -11.98 5.56 -9.66
N MET A 111 -12.76 6.33 -8.89
CA MET A 111 -12.21 7.42 -8.07
C MET A 111 -11.40 6.89 -6.89
N VAL A 112 -11.82 5.77 -6.27
CA VAL A 112 -11.05 5.10 -5.21
C VAL A 112 -9.70 4.67 -5.76
N ALA A 113 -9.69 3.98 -6.90
CA ALA A 113 -8.44 3.58 -7.56
C ALA A 113 -7.57 4.78 -7.93
N LYS A 114 -8.16 5.85 -8.45
CA LYS A 114 -7.41 7.10 -8.73
C LYS A 114 -6.71 7.64 -7.48
N LEU A 115 -7.37 7.63 -6.32
CA LEU A 115 -6.72 8.04 -5.07
C LEU A 115 -5.61 7.05 -4.69
N ALA A 116 -5.85 5.75 -4.81
CA ALA A 116 -4.88 4.70 -4.50
C ALA A 116 -3.62 4.81 -5.38
N HIS A 117 -3.75 5.03 -6.68
CA HIS A 117 -2.61 5.22 -7.60
C HIS A 117 -1.73 6.43 -7.23
N ALA A 118 -2.30 7.45 -6.60
CA ALA A 118 -1.52 8.61 -6.16
C ALA A 118 -0.89 8.40 -4.78
N ASN A 119 -1.60 7.74 -3.86
CA ASN A 119 -1.22 7.65 -2.45
C ASN A 119 -1.55 6.27 -1.87
N PRO A 120 -0.94 5.18 -2.37
CA PRO A 120 -1.47 3.82 -2.15
C PRO A 120 -1.43 3.43 -0.68
N MET A 121 -0.31 3.69 0.02
CA MET A 121 -0.17 3.39 1.44
C MET A 121 -1.27 4.04 2.29
N THR A 122 -1.42 5.36 2.17
CA THR A 122 -2.37 6.13 2.99
C THR A 122 -3.83 5.78 2.67
N VAL A 123 -4.14 5.63 1.37
CA VAL A 123 -5.51 5.37 0.90
C VAL A 123 -5.94 3.97 1.31
N LEU A 124 -5.14 2.94 1.01
CA LEU A 124 -5.46 1.56 1.34
C LEU A 124 -5.54 1.34 2.86
N ARG A 125 -4.63 1.94 3.65
CA ARG A 125 -4.70 1.87 5.12
C ARG A 125 -5.99 2.47 5.62
N THR A 126 -6.38 3.63 5.08
CA THR A 126 -7.64 4.28 5.45
C THR A 126 -8.85 3.41 5.10
N ILE A 127 -8.83 2.74 3.94
CA ILE A 127 -9.90 1.83 3.52
C ILE A 127 -10.00 0.62 4.45
N VAL A 128 -8.87 -0.05 4.74
CA VAL A 128 -8.85 -1.21 5.65
C VAL A 128 -9.37 -0.82 7.04
N GLN A 129 -8.99 0.35 7.56
CA GLN A 129 -9.54 0.87 8.82
C GLN A 129 -11.06 1.09 8.78
N GLN A 130 -11.64 1.49 7.64
CA GLN A 130 -13.09 1.60 7.50
C GLN A 130 -13.74 0.21 7.41
N VAL A 131 -13.14 -0.74 6.71
CA VAL A 131 -13.62 -2.12 6.63
C VAL A 131 -13.63 -2.81 8.00
N GLU A 132 -12.58 -2.61 8.80
CA GLU A 132 -12.52 -3.13 10.18
C GLU A 132 -13.64 -2.58 11.06
N ALA A 133 -14.11 -1.35 10.81
CA ALA A 133 -15.14 -0.70 11.60
C ALA A 133 -16.56 -0.99 11.10
N TYR A 134 -16.73 -1.26 9.80
CA TYR A 134 -18.03 -1.30 9.14
C TYR A 134 -18.12 -2.48 8.17
N ARG A 135 -18.88 -3.52 8.56
CA ARG A 135 -19.01 -4.76 7.79
C ARG A 135 -19.68 -4.55 6.42
N ASP A 136 -20.61 -3.63 6.33
CA ASP A 136 -21.32 -3.26 5.09
C ASP A 136 -20.40 -2.61 4.04
N MET A 137 -19.25 -2.09 4.47
CA MET A 137 -18.21 -1.53 3.59
C MET A 137 -17.45 -2.59 2.80
N ILE A 138 -17.45 -3.86 3.24
CA ILE A 138 -16.63 -4.94 2.66
C ILE A 138 -16.92 -5.12 1.16
N ASN A 139 -18.17 -5.45 0.80
CA ASN A 139 -18.51 -5.78 -0.59
C ASN A 139 -18.26 -4.59 -1.55
N PRO A 140 -18.71 -3.35 -1.27
CA PRO A 140 -18.43 -2.22 -2.14
C PRO A 140 -16.93 -1.94 -2.32
N VAL A 141 -16.12 -2.13 -1.27
CA VAL A 141 -14.66 -1.94 -1.34
C VAL A 141 -14.00 -3.02 -2.19
N VAL A 142 -14.30 -4.30 -1.94
CA VAL A 142 -13.76 -5.42 -2.72
C VAL A 142 -14.09 -5.26 -4.20
N ASP A 143 -15.32 -4.88 -4.51
CA ASP A 143 -15.75 -4.63 -5.88
C ASP A 143 -15.03 -3.45 -6.54
N ALA A 144 -14.65 -2.43 -5.77
CA ALA A 144 -13.87 -1.29 -6.25
C ALA A 144 -12.41 -1.65 -6.50
N PHE A 145 -11.87 -2.64 -5.79
CA PHE A 145 -10.46 -3.02 -5.87
C PHE A 145 -10.05 -3.63 -7.21
N LYS A 146 -11.00 -4.08 -8.03
CA LYS A 146 -10.72 -4.54 -9.41
C LYS A 146 -10.01 -3.51 -10.30
N TYR A 147 -9.97 -2.23 -9.91
CA TYR A 147 -9.28 -1.17 -10.62
C TYR A 147 -7.85 -0.90 -10.10
N LEU A 148 -7.41 -1.59 -9.04
CA LEU A 148 -6.06 -1.48 -8.50
C LEU A 148 -5.02 -2.19 -9.39
N THR A 149 -3.78 -1.73 -9.30
CA THR A 149 -2.61 -2.38 -9.91
C THR A 149 -1.97 -3.36 -8.93
N GLN A 150 -0.99 -4.13 -9.41
CA GLN A 150 -0.24 -5.09 -8.60
C GLN A 150 0.52 -4.43 -7.43
N LEU A 151 1.00 -3.19 -7.60
CA LEU A 151 1.67 -2.45 -6.52
C LEU A 151 0.74 -2.29 -5.32
N GLU A 152 -0.51 -1.90 -5.57
CA GLU A 152 -1.49 -1.66 -4.53
C GLU A 152 -1.94 -2.95 -3.86
N TYR A 153 -2.02 -4.06 -4.58
CA TYR A 153 -2.30 -5.36 -3.97
C TYR A 153 -1.17 -5.82 -3.03
N ASP A 154 0.11 -5.62 -3.40
CA ASP A 154 1.24 -5.95 -2.51
C ASP A 154 1.26 -5.06 -1.26
N ILE A 155 0.97 -3.77 -1.42
CA ILE A 155 0.81 -2.82 -0.30
C ILE A 155 -0.40 -3.18 0.58
N LEU A 156 -1.53 -3.56 -0.03
CA LEU A 156 -2.72 -4.00 0.71
C LEU A 156 -2.41 -5.22 1.58
N GLN A 157 -1.68 -6.20 1.04
CA GLN A 157 -1.26 -7.38 1.78
C GLN A 157 -0.37 -7.00 2.98
N TYR A 158 0.62 -6.13 2.77
CA TYR A 158 1.44 -5.59 3.85
C TYR A 158 0.59 -4.95 4.95
N ILE A 159 -0.37 -4.09 4.57
CA ILE A 159 -1.25 -3.41 5.52
C ILE A 159 -2.07 -4.42 6.31
N VAL A 160 -2.68 -5.41 5.68
CA VAL A 160 -3.51 -6.43 6.38
C VAL A 160 -2.67 -7.21 7.39
N ILE A 161 -1.45 -7.60 7.03
CA ILE A 161 -0.51 -8.28 7.96
C ILE A 161 -0.20 -7.37 9.14
N GLU A 162 0.10 -6.10 8.90
CA GLU A 162 0.37 -5.12 9.95
C GLU A 162 -0.85 -4.93 10.88
N ARG A 163 -2.07 -4.86 10.34
CA ARG A 163 -3.31 -4.75 11.14
C ARG A 163 -3.53 -5.97 12.04
N LEU A 164 -3.21 -7.17 11.55
CA LEU A 164 -3.30 -8.42 12.31
C LEU A 164 -2.22 -8.53 13.39
N ALA A 165 -1.02 -8.02 13.11
CA ALA A 165 0.12 -8.01 14.01
C ALA A 165 0.06 -6.86 15.04
N GLN A 166 -0.81 -5.87 14.85
CA GLN A 166 -0.93 -4.72 15.74
C GLN A 166 -1.28 -5.14 17.18
N GLY A 167 -0.36 -4.90 18.11
CA GLY A 167 -0.55 -5.13 19.53
C GLY A 167 -1.58 -4.19 20.16
N GLY A 168 -2.09 -4.55 21.34
CA GLY A 168 -3.04 -3.73 22.11
C GLY A 168 -4.49 -3.78 21.59
N ARG A 169 -4.80 -4.69 20.65
CA ARG A 169 -6.15 -4.94 20.16
C ARG A 169 -6.67 -6.25 20.70
N GLU A 170 -7.76 -6.20 21.45
CA GLU A 170 -8.42 -7.40 21.94
C GLU A 170 -8.99 -8.22 20.77
N ARG A 171 -8.69 -9.53 20.78
CA ARG A 171 -9.12 -10.48 19.74
C ARG A 171 -10.44 -11.16 20.11
N VAL A 172 -10.83 -11.07 21.37
CA VAL A 172 -12.06 -11.63 21.94
C VAL A 172 -12.78 -10.47 22.62
N LYS A 173 -14.11 -10.47 22.58
CA LYS A 173 -14.95 -9.50 23.29
C LYS A 173 -14.91 -9.75 24.80
N ASP A 174 -15.43 -8.79 25.57
CA ASP A 174 -15.54 -8.88 27.03
C ASP A 174 -16.33 -10.11 27.52
N ASP A 175 -17.19 -10.67 26.66
CA ASP A 175 -17.94 -11.90 26.94
C ASP A 175 -17.07 -13.18 26.96
N GLY A 176 -15.82 -13.10 26.51
CA GLY A 176 -14.86 -14.20 26.49
C GLY A 176 -15.18 -15.32 25.48
N LEU A 177 -16.25 -15.18 24.69
CA LEU A 177 -16.74 -16.22 23.79
C LEU A 177 -16.67 -15.79 22.32
N ASN A 178 -16.95 -14.52 22.03
CA ASN A 178 -17.03 -14.02 20.67
C ASN A 178 -15.74 -13.32 20.25
N LEU A 179 -15.33 -13.50 18.99
CA LEU A 179 -14.24 -12.74 18.41
C LEU A 179 -14.61 -11.26 18.33
N SER A 180 -13.61 -10.38 18.42
CA SER A 180 -13.82 -8.94 18.26
C SER A 180 -14.30 -8.59 16.85
N ASP A 181 -15.16 -7.59 16.73
CA ASP A 181 -15.83 -7.26 15.46
C ASP A 181 -14.82 -6.87 14.37
N TRP A 182 -13.75 -6.15 14.73
CA TRP A 182 -12.71 -5.79 13.77
C TRP A 182 -12.03 -7.01 13.15
N LEU A 183 -11.80 -8.05 13.95
CA LEU A 183 -11.12 -9.27 13.50
C LEU A 183 -12.04 -10.08 12.60
N GLN A 184 -13.34 -10.15 12.92
CA GLN A 184 -14.34 -10.79 12.07
C GLN A 184 -14.51 -10.04 10.73
N CYS A 185 -14.56 -8.71 10.75
CA CYS A 185 -14.65 -7.89 9.54
C CYS A 185 -13.40 -8.05 8.67
N LEU A 186 -12.21 -7.98 9.26
CA LEU A 186 -10.95 -8.14 8.54
C LEU A 186 -10.80 -9.55 7.95
N ALA A 187 -11.19 -10.59 8.70
CA ALA A 187 -11.18 -11.97 8.21
C ALA A 187 -12.22 -12.24 7.12
N SER A 188 -13.36 -11.52 7.13
CA SER A 188 -14.36 -11.62 6.06
C SER A 188 -13.95 -10.85 4.79
N PHE A 189 -13.06 -9.88 4.94
CA PHE A 189 -12.58 -9.03 3.85
C PHE A 189 -11.45 -9.66 3.03
N TRP A 190 -10.60 -10.47 3.68
CA TRP A 190 -9.46 -11.15 3.07
C TRP A 190 -9.83 -12.52 2.51
#